data_AF-A0A2E8QX06-F1
#
_entry.id   AF-A0A2E8QX06-F1
#
_cell.length_a   1.000
_cell.length_b   1.000
_cell.length_c   1.000
_cell.angle_alpha   90.00
_cell.angle_beta   90.00
_cell.angle_gamma   90.00
#
_symmetry.space_group_name_H-M   'P 1'
#
loop_
_entity.id
_entity.type
_entity.pdbx_description
1 polymer ?
#
loop_
_entity_poly.entity_id
_entity_poly.type
_entity_poly.pdbx_seq_one_letter_code
_entity_poly.pdbx_strand_id
1 'polypeptide(L)'
;MRHSFIIFTFLLASAAPITGQESSALQADYLSAVARFFSLPSSEVSILSEWEISTDEIPVVLFVARRSGVSPEALVALRQAGRNWSELVARYGVGSSALHVPVPEDADVGALERVYDGYRSTPVARWGNVRLSHDEVVDIVNVRLISQSLGLPAARVIGETGAGLSHVDLYARLRG
;
A
#
# COMPACT_ATOMS: atom_id res chain seq x y z
N MET A 1 19.98 -34.64 61.27
CA MET A 1 18.73 -34.64 60.47
C MET A 1 19.07 -34.02 59.11
N ARG A 2 19.48 -34.82 58.11
CA ARG A 2 18.75 -35.10 56.84
C ARG A 2 18.15 -33.83 56.21
N HIS A 3 18.90 -33.14 55.33
CA HIS A 3 18.82 -33.22 53.85
C HIS A 3 17.43 -32.89 53.28
N SER A 4 17.32 -31.74 52.61
CA SER A 4 16.74 -31.60 51.25
C SER A 4 16.77 -30.13 50.83
N PHE A 5 17.66 -29.78 49.90
CA PHE A 5 17.50 -28.60 49.05
C PHE A 5 16.85 -29.08 47.76
N ILE A 6 15.57 -28.73 47.57
CA ILE A 6 14.88 -28.91 46.29
C ILE A 6 15.34 -27.76 45.40
N ILE A 7 16.19 -28.06 44.41
CA ILE A 7 16.54 -27.11 43.35
C ILE A 7 15.37 -27.10 42.39
N PHE A 8 14.59 -26.03 42.41
CA PHE A 8 13.52 -25.79 41.44
C PHE A 8 14.19 -25.21 40.18
N THR A 9 14.48 -26.07 39.19
CA THR A 9 14.90 -25.63 37.87
C THR A 9 13.71 -24.98 37.17
N PHE A 10 13.61 -23.66 37.24
CA PHE A 10 12.70 -22.90 36.38
C PHE A 10 13.24 -22.94 34.95
N LEU A 11 12.57 -23.70 34.10
CA LEU A 11 12.77 -23.65 32.65
C LEU A 11 12.19 -22.30 32.16
N LEU A 12 13.06 -21.32 31.93
CA LEU A 12 12.70 -20.06 31.29
C LEU A 12 12.41 -20.33 29.81
N ALA A 13 11.16 -20.61 29.47
CA ALA A 13 10.68 -20.50 28.10
C ALA A 13 10.80 -19.03 27.68
N SER A 14 11.83 -18.68 26.91
CA SER A 14 11.91 -17.38 26.25
C SER A 14 10.80 -17.33 25.20
N ALA A 15 9.70 -16.64 25.52
CA ALA A 15 8.74 -16.21 24.51
C ALA A 15 9.45 -15.17 23.63
N ALA A 16 9.89 -15.59 22.45
CA ALA A 16 10.29 -14.66 21.40
C ALA A 16 9.10 -13.73 21.09
N PRO A 17 9.32 -12.44 20.82
CA PRO A 17 8.24 -11.50 20.58
C PRO A 17 7.43 -11.93 19.35
N ILE A 18 6.14 -12.17 19.55
CA ILE A 18 5.14 -12.56 18.53
C ILE A 18 5.03 -11.51 17.40
N THR A 19 5.52 -10.30 17.63
CA THR A 19 5.43 -9.13 16.75
C THR A 19 6.01 -9.35 15.35
N GLY A 20 7.12 -10.09 15.22
CA GLY A 20 7.74 -10.33 13.91
C GLY A 20 6.94 -11.27 13.02
N GLN A 21 6.31 -12.28 13.63
CA GLN A 21 5.52 -13.29 12.91
C GLN A 21 4.16 -12.72 12.49
N GLU A 22 3.52 -11.90 13.34
CA GLU A 22 2.28 -11.20 13.00
C GLU A 22 2.49 -10.23 11.83
N SER A 23 3.53 -9.39 11.88
CA SER A 23 3.84 -8.45 10.79
C SER A 23 4.04 -9.17 9.44
N SER A 24 4.75 -10.32 9.45
CA SER A 24 4.94 -11.13 8.23
C SER A 24 3.63 -11.71 7.68
N ALA A 25 2.70 -12.11 8.56
CA ALA A 25 1.40 -12.64 8.15
C ALA A 25 0.51 -11.55 7.55
N LEU A 26 0.48 -10.35 8.16
CA LEU A 26 -0.27 -9.20 7.62
C LEU A 26 0.26 -8.79 6.24
N GLN A 27 1.59 -8.76 6.09
CA GLN A 27 2.24 -8.48 4.82
C GLN A 27 1.88 -9.52 3.76
N ALA A 28 1.95 -10.81 4.08
CA ALA A 28 1.58 -11.89 3.16
C ALA A 28 0.11 -11.81 2.72
N ASP A 29 -0.81 -11.51 3.64
CA ASP A 29 -2.23 -11.34 3.35
C ASP A 29 -2.50 -10.15 2.43
N TYR A 30 -1.80 -9.04 2.66
CA TYR A 30 -1.88 -7.86 1.81
C TYR A 30 -1.29 -8.14 0.41
N LEU A 31 -0.11 -8.75 0.32
CA LEU A 31 0.50 -9.13 -0.98
C LEU A 31 -0.38 -10.12 -1.76
N SER A 32 -1.10 -11.00 -1.07
CA SER A 32 -2.12 -11.86 -1.69
C SER A 32 -3.29 -11.06 -2.28
N ALA A 33 -3.71 -9.98 -1.63
CA ALA A 33 -4.69 -9.05 -2.20
C ALA A 33 -4.14 -8.32 -3.42
N VAL A 34 -2.89 -7.86 -3.38
CA VAL A 34 -2.18 -7.25 -4.52
C VAL A 34 -2.16 -8.20 -5.71
N ALA A 35 -1.73 -9.44 -5.51
CA ALA A 35 -1.67 -10.45 -6.56
C ALA A 35 -3.04 -10.67 -7.23
N ARG A 36 -4.11 -10.84 -6.43
CA ARG A 36 -5.48 -11.00 -6.95
C ARG A 36 -5.95 -9.78 -7.73
N PHE A 37 -5.72 -8.57 -7.22
CA PHE A 37 -6.13 -7.33 -7.86
C PHE A 37 -5.48 -7.15 -9.24
N PHE A 38 -4.19 -7.46 -9.36
CA PHE A 38 -3.46 -7.38 -10.63
C PHE A 38 -3.58 -8.65 -11.49
N SER A 39 -4.27 -9.68 -11.00
CA SER A 39 -4.39 -11.00 -11.65
C SER A 39 -3.03 -11.67 -11.92
N LEU A 40 -2.11 -11.54 -10.95
CA LEU A 40 -0.77 -12.14 -10.99
C LEU A 40 -0.69 -13.35 -10.05
N PRO A 41 0.21 -14.31 -10.31
CA PRO A 41 0.57 -15.34 -9.33
C PRO A 41 1.15 -14.72 -8.05
N SER A 42 0.80 -15.26 -6.88
CA SER A 42 1.35 -14.78 -5.60
C SER A 42 2.87 -14.80 -5.57
N SER A 43 3.51 -15.79 -6.21
CA SER A 43 4.97 -15.89 -6.30
C SER A 43 5.62 -14.70 -7.02
N GLU A 44 4.96 -14.12 -8.02
CA GLU A 44 5.49 -12.97 -8.76
C GLU A 44 5.50 -11.72 -7.87
N VAL A 45 4.44 -11.51 -7.11
CA VAL A 45 4.35 -10.41 -6.14
C VAL A 45 5.30 -10.63 -4.96
N SER A 46 5.50 -11.88 -4.51
CA SER A 46 6.51 -12.20 -3.49
C SER A 46 7.92 -11.85 -3.95
N ILE A 47 8.29 -12.16 -5.21
CA ILE A 47 9.60 -11.77 -5.76
C ILE A 47 9.77 -10.25 -5.74
N LEU A 48 8.73 -9.48 -6.13
CA LEU A 48 8.78 -8.01 -6.04
C LEU A 48 9.00 -7.52 -4.61
N SER A 49 8.44 -8.20 -3.61
CA SER A 49 8.61 -7.84 -2.19
C SER A 49 9.99 -8.15 -1.64
N GLU A 50 10.75 -9.02 -2.31
CA GLU A 50 12.17 -9.28 -1.99
C GLU A 50 13.09 -8.19 -2.54
N TRP A 51 12.62 -7.38 -3.48
CA TRP A 51 13.38 -6.23 -3.98
C TRP A 51 13.24 -5.09 -2.98
N GLU A 52 14.30 -4.30 -2.77
CA GLU A 52 14.37 -3.22 -1.78
C GLU A 52 13.41 -2.06 -2.10
N ILE A 53 12.11 -2.30 -1.95
CA ILE A 53 11.01 -1.37 -2.16
C ILE A 53 9.97 -1.59 -1.06
N SER A 54 9.34 -0.50 -0.61
CA SER A 54 8.27 -0.59 0.38
C SER A 54 7.11 -1.43 -0.16
N THR A 55 6.51 -2.25 0.71
CA THR A 55 5.33 -3.05 0.35
C THR A 55 4.17 -2.20 -0.17
N ASP A 56 3.98 -1.01 0.42
CA ASP A 56 2.95 -0.05 0.00
C ASP A 56 3.18 0.50 -1.41
N GLU A 57 4.42 0.43 -1.91
CA GLU A 57 4.77 0.90 -3.26
C GLU A 57 4.64 -0.20 -4.33
N ILE A 58 4.55 -1.49 -3.95
CA ILE A 58 4.39 -2.60 -4.91
C ILE A 58 3.14 -2.42 -5.79
N PRO A 59 1.95 -2.07 -5.25
CA PRO A 59 0.81 -1.75 -6.10
C PRO A 59 1.06 -0.61 -7.07
N VAL A 60 1.86 0.38 -6.69
CA VAL A 60 2.19 1.53 -7.56
C VAL A 60 3.08 1.07 -8.73
N VAL A 61 4.09 0.24 -8.46
CA VAL A 61 4.91 -0.39 -9.50
C VAL A 61 4.02 -1.10 -10.52
N LEU A 62 3.16 -1.99 -10.05
CA LEU A 62 2.28 -2.81 -10.91
C LEU A 62 1.26 -1.94 -11.66
N PHE A 63 0.70 -0.93 -11.01
CA PHE A 63 -0.24 0.00 -11.62
C PHE A 63 0.40 0.79 -12.76
N VAL A 64 1.59 1.35 -12.54
CA VAL A 64 2.33 2.12 -13.55
C VAL A 64 2.80 1.22 -14.68
N ALA A 65 3.33 0.03 -14.36
CA ALA A 65 3.77 -0.93 -15.36
C ALA A 65 2.64 -1.31 -16.32
N ARG A 66 1.48 -1.70 -15.76
CA ARG A 66 0.31 -2.09 -16.57
C ARG A 66 -0.22 -0.96 -17.45
N ARG A 67 -0.11 0.29 -17.00
CA ARG A 67 -0.65 1.45 -17.72
C ARG A 67 0.32 1.99 -18.78
N SER A 68 1.61 1.89 -18.55
CA SER A 68 2.65 2.47 -19.41
C SER A 68 3.35 1.45 -20.32
N GLY A 69 3.25 0.15 -20.01
CA GLY A 69 4.01 -0.91 -20.69
C GLY A 69 5.47 -1.00 -20.25
N VAL A 70 5.90 -0.18 -19.28
CA VAL A 70 7.25 -0.28 -18.68
C VAL A 70 7.29 -1.49 -17.75
N SER A 71 8.41 -2.22 -17.72
CA SER A 71 8.52 -3.41 -16.87
C SER A 71 8.58 -3.04 -15.36
N PRO A 72 8.03 -3.88 -14.48
CA PRO A 72 8.14 -3.70 -13.03
C PRO A 72 9.60 -3.55 -12.54
N GLU A 73 10.52 -4.34 -13.09
CA GLU A 73 11.97 -4.32 -12.78
C GLU A 73 12.56 -2.94 -13.02
N ALA A 74 12.25 -2.34 -14.17
CA ALA A 74 12.77 -1.03 -14.54
C ALA A 74 12.24 0.07 -13.60
N LEU A 75 10.97 -0.02 -13.19
CA LEU A 75 10.39 0.91 -12.21
C LEU A 75 11.02 0.76 -10.83
N VAL A 76 11.27 -0.47 -10.38
CA VAL A 76 11.94 -0.73 -9.10
C VAL A 76 13.38 -0.22 -9.12
N ALA A 77 14.13 -0.43 -10.20
CA ALA A 77 15.47 0.14 -10.34
C ALA A 77 15.47 1.67 -10.28
N LEU A 78 14.49 2.33 -10.89
CA LEU A 78 14.32 3.79 -10.81
C LEU A 78 13.96 4.25 -9.39
N ARG A 79 13.17 3.47 -8.66
CA ARG A 79 12.85 3.74 -7.25
C ARG A 79 14.08 3.63 -6.36
N GLN A 80 14.88 2.59 -6.53
CA GLN A 80 16.16 2.41 -5.82
C GLN A 80 17.15 3.53 -6.15
N ALA A 81 17.11 4.07 -7.37
CA ALA A 81 17.87 5.26 -7.76
C ALA A 81 17.31 6.59 -7.20
N GLY A 82 16.31 6.54 -6.32
CA GLY A 82 15.76 7.70 -5.61
C GLY A 82 14.74 8.52 -6.40
N ARG A 83 14.20 8.03 -7.52
CA ARG A 83 13.14 8.74 -8.25
C ARG A 83 11.82 8.65 -7.49
N ASN A 84 11.11 9.76 -7.37
CA ASN A 84 9.81 9.79 -6.70
C ASN A 84 8.67 9.36 -7.64
N TRP A 85 7.56 8.89 -7.07
CA TRP A 85 6.42 8.40 -7.86
C TRP A 85 5.74 9.49 -8.68
N SER A 86 5.67 10.73 -8.19
CA SER A 86 5.05 11.83 -8.95
C SER A 86 5.79 12.14 -10.26
N GLU A 87 7.12 12.09 -10.26
CA GLU A 87 7.94 12.20 -11.48
C GLU A 87 7.77 11.00 -12.39
N LEU A 88 7.75 9.78 -11.84
CA LEU A 88 7.65 8.56 -12.63
C LEU A 88 6.30 8.45 -13.33
N VAL A 89 5.18 8.70 -12.64
CA VAL A 89 3.86 8.68 -13.25
C VAL A 89 3.72 9.74 -14.35
N ALA A 90 4.28 10.94 -14.13
CA ALA A 90 4.30 11.99 -15.14
C ALA A 90 5.15 11.62 -16.36
N ARG A 91 6.36 11.09 -16.14
CA ARG A 91 7.28 10.66 -17.20
C ARG A 91 6.68 9.57 -18.08
N TYR A 92 5.96 8.63 -17.50
CA TYR A 92 5.39 7.48 -18.20
C TYR A 92 3.93 7.68 -18.63
N GLY A 93 3.42 8.92 -18.58
CA GLY A 93 2.09 9.27 -19.09
C GLY A 93 0.93 8.69 -18.26
N VAL A 94 1.19 8.24 -17.03
CA VAL A 94 0.16 7.84 -16.07
C VAL A 94 -0.37 9.09 -15.39
N GLY A 95 -1.17 9.86 -16.14
CA GLY A 95 -1.74 11.11 -15.65
C GLY A 95 -2.73 10.89 -14.51
N SER A 96 -2.93 11.93 -13.70
CA SER A 96 -3.80 11.91 -12.51
C SER A 96 -5.25 11.50 -12.81
N SER A 97 -5.75 11.75 -14.03
CA SER A 97 -7.02 11.19 -14.49
C SER A 97 -7.12 9.67 -14.33
N ALA A 98 -6.04 8.93 -14.57
CA ALA A 98 -6.00 7.48 -14.41
C ALA A 98 -5.95 7.04 -12.94
N LEU A 99 -5.50 7.91 -12.04
CA LEU A 99 -5.35 7.67 -10.61
C LEU A 99 -6.64 7.97 -9.83
N HIS A 100 -7.52 8.83 -10.34
CA HIS A 100 -8.77 9.21 -9.69
C HIS A 100 -9.63 8.00 -9.25
N VAL A 101 -10.02 7.96 -7.98
CA VAL A 101 -10.99 7.00 -7.44
C VAL A 101 -12.29 7.75 -7.12
N PRO A 102 -13.45 7.34 -7.67
CA PRO A 102 -14.69 8.06 -7.40
C PRO A 102 -15.09 8.00 -5.91
N VAL A 103 -15.45 9.17 -5.37
CA VAL A 103 -16.04 9.34 -4.03
C VAL A 103 -17.23 10.30 -4.13
N PRO A 104 -18.24 10.21 -3.24
CA PRO A 104 -19.28 11.23 -3.12
C PRO A 104 -18.69 12.63 -2.90
N GLU A 105 -19.37 13.67 -3.38
CA GLU A 105 -18.85 15.05 -3.26
C GLU A 105 -18.67 15.48 -1.80
N ASP A 106 -19.60 15.08 -0.94
CA ASP A 106 -19.67 15.37 0.50
C ASP A 106 -18.88 14.38 1.38
N ALA A 107 -18.18 13.43 0.77
CA ALA A 107 -17.37 12.47 1.52
C ALA A 107 -16.19 13.14 2.23
N ASP A 108 -15.95 12.71 3.47
CA ASP A 108 -14.69 12.96 4.14
C ASP A 108 -13.57 12.22 3.40
N VAL A 109 -12.63 13.01 2.87
CA VAL A 109 -11.50 12.54 2.07
C VAL A 109 -10.16 12.70 2.80
N GLY A 110 -10.19 13.02 4.10
CA GLY A 110 -9.06 12.95 5.01
C GLY A 110 -7.72 13.41 4.42
N ALA A 111 -6.70 12.55 4.50
CA ALA A 111 -5.35 12.84 4.01
C ALA A 111 -5.27 13.17 2.50
N LEU A 112 -6.30 12.82 1.71
CA LEU A 112 -6.39 13.10 0.28
C LEU A 112 -7.22 14.34 -0.04
N GLU A 113 -7.59 15.17 0.93
CA GLU A 113 -8.36 16.41 0.72
C GLU A 113 -7.79 17.27 -0.41
N ARG A 114 -6.49 17.55 -0.37
CA ARG A 114 -5.79 18.33 -1.41
C ARG A 114 -5.93 17.71 -2.81
N VAL A 115 -5.92 16.38 -2.91
CA VAL A 115 -6.06 15.65 -4.17
C VAL A 115 -7.47 15.81 -4.72
N TYR A 116 -8.48 15.57 -3.88
CA TYR A 116 -9.88 15.66 -4.30
C TYR A 116 -10.31 17.10 -4.57
N ASP A 117 -9.80 18.09 -3.84
CA ASP A 117 -9.98 19.51 -4.17
C ASP A 117 -9.41 19.85 -5.54
N GLY A 118 -8.25 19.28 -5.88
CA GLY A 118 -7.68 19.37 -7.22
C GLY A 118 -8.62 18.83 -8.30
N TYR A 119 -9.23 17.66 -8.09
CA TYR A 119 -10.18 17.09 -9.04
C TYR A 119 -11.50 17.86 -9.13
N ARG A 120 -12.06 18.28 -7.99
CA ARG A 120 -13.33 19.03 -7.90
C ARG A 120 -13.22 20.42 -8.54
N SER A 121 -12.07 21.09 -8.38
CA SER A 121 -11.82 22.42 -8.95
C SER A 121 -11.33 22.41 -10.41
N THR A 122 -11.03 21.23 -10.97
CA THR A 122 -10.49 21.08 -12.32
C THR A 122 -11.51 20.40 -13.24
N PRO A 123 -11.81 20.95 -14.43
CA PRO A 123 -12.62 20.25 -15.41
C PRO A 123 -12.03 18.87 -15.75
N VAL A 124 -12.87 17.84 -15.91
CA VAL A 124 -12.44 16.44 -16.15
C VAL A 124 -11.39 16.31 -17.26
N ALA A 125 -11.57 17.06 -18.37
CA ALA A 125 -10.64 17.07 -19.50
C ALA A 125 -9.21 17.56 -19.15
N ARG A 126 -9.03 18.20 -18.00
CA ARG A 126 -7.75 18.73 -17.50
C ARG A 126 -7.27 18.01 -16.24
N TRP A 127 -7.93 16.94 -15.80
CA TRP A 127 -7.51 16.17 -14.62
C TRP A 127 -6.08 15.66 -14.71
N GLY A 128 -5.55 15.42 -15.92
CA GLY A 128 -4.14 15.07 -16.12
C GLY A 128 -3.15 16.13 -15.61
N ASN A 129 -3.59 17.37 -15.38
CA ASN A 129 -2.77 18.47 -14.87
C ASN A 129 -2.78 18.57 -13.34
N VAL A 130 -3.65 17.83 -12.64
CA VAL A 130 -3.68 17.81 -11.18
C VAL A 130 -2.38 17.20 -10.68
N ARG A 131 -1.58 17.97 -9.94
CA ARG A 131 -0.30 17.48 -9.41
C ARG A 131 -0.50 16.68 -8.14
N LEU A 132 0.09 15.50 -8.09
CA LEU A 132 0.15 14.60 -6.94
C LEU A 132 1.58 14.58 -6.41
N SER A 133 1.75 14.55 -5.09
CA SER A 133 3.04 14.29 -4.45
C SER A 133 3.39 12.80 -4.54
N HIS A 134 4.57 12.43 -4.03
CA HIS A 134 4.96 11.03 -3.90
C HIS A 134 3.94 10.23 -3.09
N ASP A 135 3.66 10.67 -1.87
CA ASP A 135 2.79 9.96 -0.92
C ASP A 135 1.36 9.84 -1.47
N GLU A 136 0.83 10.88 -2.08
CA GLU A 136 -0.53 10.84 -2.62
C GLU A 136 -0.71 9.91 -3.82
N VAL A 137 0.35 9.69 -4.61
CA VAL A 137 0.33 8.64 -5.64
C VAL A 137 0.28 7.25 -4.99
N VAL A 138 1.06 7.05 -3.92
CA VAL A 138 1.04 5.80 -3.16
C VAL A 138 -0.33 5.58 -2.54
N ASP A 139 -0.86 6.56 -1.82
CA ASP A 139 -2.14 6.51 -1.13
C ASP A 139 -3.30 6.24 -2.09
N ILE A 140 -3.42 6.98 -3.19
CA ILE A 140 -4.59 6.85 -4.07
C ILE A 140 -4.61 5.49 -4.81
N VAL A 141 -3.44 4.93 -5.14
CA VAL A 141 -3.34 3.59 -5.73
C VAL A 141 -3.72 2.54 -4.69
N ASN A 142 -3.26 2.69 -3.45
CA ASN A 142 -3.59 1.78 -2.35
C ASN A 142 -5.06 1.84 -1.97
N VAL A 143 -5.65 3.03 -1.90
CA VAL A 143 -7.10 3.21 -1.68
C VAL A 143 -7.88 2.45 -2.74
N ARG A 144 -7.50 2.56 -4.02
CA ARG A 144 -8.13 1.80 -5.10
C ARG A 144 -8.01 0.29 -4.88
N LEU A 145 -6.81 -0.18 -4.59
CA LEU A 145 -6.51 -1.59 -4.34
C LEU A 145 -7.40 -2.14 -3.20
N ILE A 146 -7.37 -1.49 -2.04
CA ILE A 146 -8.04 -1.92 -0.82
C ILE A 146 -9.56 -1.85 -1.00
N SER A 147 -10.08 -0.73 -1.53
CA SER A 147 -11.50 -0.53 -1.80
C SER A 147 -12.06 -1.66 -2.68
N GLN A 148 -11.40 -1.97 -3.80
CA GLN A 148 -11.88 -3.01 -4.72
C GLN A 148 -11.66 -4.41 -4.18
N SER A 149 -10.54 -4.68 -3.49
CA SER A 149 -10.24 -6.00 -2.94
C SER A 149 -11.19 -6.41 -1.81
N LEU A 150 -11.66 -5.43 -1.02
CA LEU A 150 -12.59 -5.66 0.10
C LEU A 150 -14.05 -5.33 -0.24
N GLY A 151 -14.34 -4.77 -1.42
CA GLY A 151 -15.69 -4.35 -1.79
C GLY A 151 -16.21 -3.18 -0.94
N LEU A 152 -15.31 -2.34 -0.41
CA LEU A 152 -15.64 -1.20 0.44
C LEU A 152 -15.70 0.10 -0.36
N PRO A 153 -16.59 1.05 -0.03
CA PRO A 153 -16.56 2.38 -0.62
C PRO A 153 -15.20 3.06 -0.42
N ALA A 154 -14.66 3.70 -1.45
CA ALA A 154 -13.35 4.36 -1.36
C ALA A 154 -13.30 5.43 -0.27
N ALA A 155 -14.37 6.20 -0.08
CA ALA A 155 -14.50 7.16 1.01
C ALA A 155 -14.28 6.54 2.41
N ARG A 156 -14.77 5.31 2.62
CA ARG A 156 -14.54 4.59 3.89
C ARG A 156 -13.07 4.23 4.06
N VAL A 157 -12.40 3.79 3.00
CA VAL A 157 -10.96 3.47 3.06
C VAL A 157 -10.14 4.72 3.35
N ILE A 158 -10.47 5.84 2.68
CA ILE A 158 -9.77 7.12 2.84
C ILE A 158 -9.96 7.69 4.24
N GLY A 159 -11.18 7.66 4.79
CA GLY A 159 -11.45 8.14 6.16
C GLY A 159 -10.71 7.35 7.24
N GLU A 160 -10.22 6.16 6.90
CA GLU A 160 -9.42 5.30 7.77
C GLU A 160 -7.92 5.44 7.48
N THR A 161 -7.53 6.12 6.41
CA THR A 161 -6.12 6.47 6.14
C THR A 161 -5.65 7.53 7.12
N GLY A 162 -4.51 7.30 7.75
CA GLY A 162 -3.85 8.25 8.63
C GLY A 162 -2.41 8.51 8.19
N ALA A 163 -1.89 9.70 8.48
CA ALA A 163 -0.48 10.02 8.21
C ALA A 163 0.45 9.01 8.90
N GLY A 164 1.30 8.34 8.11
CA GLY A 164 2.26 7.35 8.61
C GLY A 164 1.67 5.95 8.89
N LEU A 165 0.38 5.72 8.59
CA LEU A 165 -0.21 4.39 8.67
C LEU A 165 0.19 3.58 7.43
N SER A 166 0.79 2.41 7.65
CA SER A 166 1.07 1.44 6.59
C SER A 166 -0.23 0.96 5.94
N HIS A 167 -0.24 0.82 4.62
CA HIS A 167 -1.41 0.29 3.90
C HIS A 167 -1.61 -1.21 4.15
N VAL A 168 -0.54 -1.92 4.55
CA VAL A 168 -0.63 -3.30 5.06
C VAL A 168 -1.50 -3.35 6.31
N ASP A 169 -1.24 -2.46 7.28
CA ASP A 169 -1.99 -2.40 8.55
C ASP A 169 -3.43 -1.91 8.32
N LEU A 170 -3.60 -0.92 7.43
CA LEU A 170 -4.92 -0.45 7.02
C LEU A 170 -5.76 -1.58 6.41
N TYR A 171 -5.18 -2.37 5.50
CA TYR A 171 -5.86 -3.50 4.88
C TYR A 171 -6.23 -4.57 5.92
N ALA A 172 -5.30 -4.92 6.81
CA ALA A 172 -5.54 -5.88 7.88
C ALA A 172 -6.71 -5.45 8.78
N ARG A 173 -6.71 -4.18 9.20
CA ARG A 173 -7.77 -3.61 10.04
C ARG A 173 -9.14 -3.57 9.36
N LEU A 174 -9.19 -3.27 8.06
CA LEU A 174 -10.45 -3.18 7.32
C LEU A 174 -11.02 -4.55 6.91
N ARG A 175 -10.19 -5.60 6.87
CA ARG A 175 -10.59 -6.97 6.58
C ARG A 175 -11.21 -7.69 7.79
N GLY A 176 -10.72 -7.38 9.00
CA GLY A 176 -11.21 -7.92 10.27
C GLY A 176 -12.57 -7.37 10.67
#